data_AF-A0A0F6AHR5-F1
#
_entry.id   AF-A0A0F6AHR5-F1
#
_cell.length_a   1.000
_cell.length_b   1.000
_cell.length_c   1.000
_cell.angle_alpha   90.00
_cell.angle_beta   90.00
_cell.angle_gamma   90.00
#
_symmetry.space_group_name_H-M   'P 1'
#
loop_
_entity.id
_entity.type
_entity.pdbx_description
1 polymer ?
#
loop_
_entity_poly.entity_id
_entity_poly.type
_entity_poly.pdbx_seq_one_letter_code
_entity_poly.pdbx_strand_id
1 'polypeptide(L)'
;MGLSKSQFAAVAQVLLSAQKGAIDKVDIKAMVDYLGAVTGIFTSTDMNQSDKTETASGIAISPVQAAKCFEETVRTQLFAQGVAQAISKHTEANNTPTRVLYAGTGPYATLLIPLLAVSDNLPVEVTLIDIHQENIDAVHKLINHFNLNHYNIRTHHADATLWQPGSPQERFDIIISETMTALLKREPQVYIFKHLVQFLAPNGVLIPQQVSLKAWLIQGENESEQAEPLGEFFCLDKLTSMSLSQGDFSCFSSCLTIPDKDWSGYTVKLTTDIQVYGDLVLTEGDCSLNIAFNFSPYDVVLTANEAIQFDYVAPSNPDFSIVFPKAKWQYSDYILPTSNDVGELGLVQLKRSFQRAYMIKRGERFEVPDAEWQAELVIYDMLKISCAEVTAKMFELESFTDFELWIEDNSGALSHTKIADINDAFRRRMQ
;
A
#
# COMPACT_ATOMS: atom_id res chain seq x y z
N MET A 1 2.92 -32.10 15.57
CA MET A 1 1.65 -32.82 15.27
C MET A 1 0.72 -31.79 14.69
N GLY A 2 0.20 -32.01 13.48
CA GLY A 2 -0.74 -31.07 12.86
C GLY A 2 -2.08 -31.05 13.60
N LEU A 3 -2.87 -29.98 13.41
CA LEU A 3 -4.22 -29.91 13.96
C LEU A 3 -5.07 -31.09 13.44
N SER A 4 -5.97 -31.58 14.29
CA SER A 4 -7.12 -32.38 13.87
C SER A 4 -8.29 -31.48 13.44
N LYS A 5 -9.32 -32.05 12.80
CA LYS A 5 -10.52 -31.29 12.38
C LYS A 5 -11.22 -30.59 13.56
N SER A 6 -11.30 -31.26 14.71
CA SER A 6 -11.89 -30.67 15.92
C SER A 6 -11.03 -29.55 16.52
N GLN A 7 -9.70 -29.69 16.47
CA GLN A 7 -8.80 -28.63 16.91
C GLN A 7 -8.86 -27.41 15.97
N PHE A 8 -8.95 -27.63 14.64
CA PHE A 8 -9.19 -26.54 13.69
C PHE A 8 -10.49 -25.79 14.02
N ALA A 9 -11.59 -26.53 14.29
CA ALA A 9 -12.86 -25.92 14.65
C ALA A 9 -12.77 -25.11 15.96
N ALA A 10 -12.03 -25.58 16.96
CA ALA A 10 -11.81 -24.84 18.20
C ALA A 10 -11.05 -23.52 17.96
N VAL A 11 -9.99 -23.55 17.15
CA VAL A 11 -9.24 -22.33 16.80
C VAL A 11 -10.10 -21.39 15.95
N ALA A 12 -10.90 -21.92 15.01
CA ALA A 12 -11.83 -21.12 14.21
C ALA A 12 -12.88 -20.41 15.09
N GLN A 13 -13.37 -21.03 16.17
CA GLN A 13 -14.24 -20.35 17.14
C GLN A 13 -13.53 -19.20 17.85
N VAL A 14 -12.25 -19.37 18.21
CA VAL A 14 -11.43 -18.29 18.78
C VAL A 14 -11.24 -17.17 17.76
N LEU A 15 -10.89 -17.49 16.51
CA LEU A 15 -10.76 -16.52 15.41
C LEU A 15 -12.01 -15.66 15.27
N LEU A 16 -13.19 -16.27 15.34
CA LEU A 16 -14.48 -15.61 15.13
C LEU A 16 -15.01 -14.81 16.33
N SER A 17 -14.41 -14.95 17.52
CA SER A 17 -14.93 -14.34 18.77
C SER A 17 -13.93 -13.54 19.57
N ALA A 18 -12.63 -13.74 19.35
CA ALA A 18 -11.57 -13.05 20.08
C ALA A 18 -11.56 -11.54 19.79
N GLN A 19 -11.11 -10.76 20.76
CA GLN A 19 -10.83 -9.33 20.56
C GLN A 19 -9.74 -9.13 19.50
N LYS A 20 -9.75 -7.98 18.82
CA LYS A 20 -8.76 -7.63 17.78
C LYS A 20 -7.34 -7.88 18.29
N GLY A 21 -6.57 -8.70 17.55
CA GLY A 21 -5.18 -9.03 17.86
C GLY A 21 -4.96 -10.01 19.02
N ALA A 22 -6.03 -10.53 19.64
CA ALA A 22 -5.92 -11.44 20.79
C ALA A 22 -5.72 -12.92 20.40
N ILE A 23 -5.93 -13.30 19.14
CA ILE A 23 -5.62 -14.65 18.65
C ILE A 23 -4.11 -14.82 18.46
N ASP A 24 -3.57 -15.96 18.87
CA ASP A 24 -2.14 -16.23 18.78
C ASP A 24 -1.71 -16.46 17.32
N LYS A 25 -0.55 -15.92 16.95
CA LYS A 25 0.08 -16.18 15.64
C LYS A 25 0.35 -17.66 15.43
N VAL A 26 0.66 -18.40 16.49
CA VAL A 26 0.90 -19.85 16.44
C VAL A 26 -0.38 -20.59 16.03
N ASP A 27 -1.53 -20.15 16.53
CA ASP A 27 -2.83 -20.74 16.21
C ASP A 27 -3.22 -20.50 14.75
N ILE A 28 -3.03 -19.26 14.26
CA ILE A 28 -3.20 -18.92 12.84
C ILE A 28 -2.30 -19.77 11.96
N LYS A 29 -1.01 -19.87 12.31
CA LYS A 29 -0.05 -20.68 11.55
C LYS A 29 -0.45 -22.16 11.53
N ALA A 30 -0.94 -22.68 12.64
CA ALA A 30 -1.42 -24.05 12.73
C ALA A 30 -2.66 -24.29 11.85
N MET A 31 -3.59 -23.32 11.76
CA MET A 31 -4.71 -23.38 10.81
C MET A 31 -4.23 -23.39 9.36
N VAL A 32 -3.28 -22.52 9.02
CA VAL A 32 -2.70 -22.44 7.68
C VAL A 32 -2.03 -23.75 7.29
N ASP A 33 -1.19 -24.30 8.17
CA ASP A 33 -0.51 -25.59 7.92
C ASP A 33 -1.51 -26.74 7.75
N TYR A 34 -2.59 -26.72 8.54
CA TYR A 34 -3.67 -27.68 8.41
C TYR A 34 -4.37 -27.59 7.05
N LEU A 35 -4.76 -26.39 6.62
CA LEU A 35 -5.41 -26.17 5.33
C LEU A 35 -4.48 -26.47 4.17
N GLY A 36 -3.19 -26.15 4.30
CA GLY A 36 -2.17 -26.50 3.32
C GLY A 36 -2.01 -28.01 3.16
N ALA A 37 -2.05 -28.78 4.26
CA ALA A 37 -2.00 -30.23 4.21
C ALA A 37 -3.22 -30.86 3.50
N VAL A 38 -4.41 -30.25 3.62
CA VAL A 38 -5.63 -30.72 2.95
C VAL A 38 -5.64 -30.36 1.46
N THR A 39 -5.20 -29.15 1.12
CA THR A 39 -5.28 -28.60 -0.24
C THR A 39 -4.10 -29.00 -1.12
N GLY A 40 -2.93 -29.19 -0.52
CA GLY A 40 -1.64 -29.34 -1.21
C GLY A 40 -0.94 -28.01 -1.51
N ILE A 41 -1.50 -26.87 -1.09
CA ILE A 41 -0.95 -25.53 -1.33
C ILE A 41 -0.36 -25.04 -0.02
N PHE A 42 0.95 -24.84 0.05
CA PHE A 42 1.66 -24.49 1.29
C PHE A 42 2.23 -23.08 1.23
N THR A 43 2.12 -22.33 2.33
CA THR A 43 2.73 -20.99 2.43
C THR A 43 4.26 -21.04 2.44
N SER A 44 4.86 -22.19 2.77
CA SER A 44 6.31 -22.39 2.68
C SER A 44 6.82 -22.52 1.24
N THR A 45 5.95 -22.71 0.25
CA THR A 45 6.34 -22.77 -1.17
C THR A 45 6.88 -21.41 -1.60
N ASP A 46 7.92 -21.42 -2.44
CA ASP A 46 8.48 -20.19 -3.01
C ASP A 46 7.43 -19.52 -3.92
N MET A 47 7.20 -18.23 -3.70
CA MET A 47 6.22 -17.45 -4.47
C MET A 47 6.61 -17.36 -5.95
N ASN A 48 7.89 -17.47 -6.28
CA ASN A 48 8.36 -17.47 -7.67
C ASN A 48 8.03 -18.77 -8.41
N GLN A 49 7.56 -19.80 -7.71
CA GLN A 49 7.13 -21.08 -8.29
C GLN A 49 5.61 -21.15 -8.50
N SER A 50 4.88 -20.07 -8.21
CA SER A 50 3.42 -20.00 -8.33
C SER A 50 3.05 -18.77 -9.15
N ASP A 51 2.43 -19.01 -10.30
CA ASP A 51 2.20 -17.97 -11.31
C ASP A 51 1.05 -17.04 -10.93
N LYS A 52 1.27 -15.74 -11.18
CA LYS A 52 0.24 -14.69 -11.11
C LYS A 52 -0.54 -14.66 -12.42
N THR A 53 -1.72 -14.05 -12.40
CA THR A 53 -2.50 -13.83 -13.63
C THR A 53 -2.69 -12.34 -13.86
N GLU A 54 -2.20 -11.85 -15.00
CA GLU A 54 -2.53 -10.51 -15.49
C GLU A 54 -3.97 -10.49 -16.01
N THR A 55 -4.72 -9.48 -15.61
CA THR A 55 -6.10 -9.25 -16.06
C THR A 55 -6.17 -7.89 -16.76
N ALA A 56 -7.28 -7.62 -17.42
CA ALA A 56 -7.54 -6.28 -17.96
C ALA A 56 -7.65 -5.21 -16.85
N SER A 57 -7.85 -5.62 -15.59
CA SER A 57 -8.17 -4.78 -14.44
C SER A 57 -7.14 -4.84 -13.30
N GLY A 58 -5.93 -5.33 -13.57
CA GLY A 58 -4.84 -5.46 -12.61
C GLY A 58 -4.29 -6.88 -12.55
N ILE A 59 -3.60 -7.22 -11.46
CA ILE A 59 -2.96 -8.51 -11.26
C ILE A 59 -3.76 -9.31 -10.24
N ALA A 60 -4.08 -10.56 -10.54
CA ALA A 60 -4.46 -11.55 -9.56
C ALA A 60 -3.21 -12.25 -9.03
N ILE A 61 -3.01 -12.20 -7.71
CA ILE A 61 -1.88 -12.85 -7.05
C ILE A 61 -1.99 -14.37 -7.11
N SER A 62 -0.86 -15.06 -7.04
CA SER A 62 -0.84 -16.51 -7.19
C SER A 62 -1.45 -17.25 -5.97
N PRO A 63 -1.89 -18.51 -6.13
CA PRO A 63 -2.42 -19.33 -5.04
C PRO A 63 -1.57 -19.33 -3.76
N VAL A 64 -0.24 -19.43 -3.89
CA VAL A 64 0.69 -19.40 -2.74
C VAL A 64 0.71 -18.04 -2.06
N GLN A 65 0.65 -16.94 -2.83
CA GLN A 65 0.58 -15.59 -2.27
C GLN A 65 -0.74 -15.39 -1.52
N ALA A 66 -1.86 -15.82 -2.10
CA ALA A 66 -3.17 -15.77 -1.46
C ALA A 66 -3.21 -16.62 -0.16
N ALA A 67 -2.56 -17.78 -0.14
CA ALA A 67 -2.41 -18.58 1.07
C ALA A 67 -1.64 -17.82 2.17
N LYS A 68 -0.57 -17.09 1.81
CA LYS A 68 0.23 -16.30 2.76
C LYS A 68 -0.56 -15.17 3.39
N CYS A 69 -1.54 -14.59 2.70
CA CYS A 69 -2.43 -13.57 3.28
C CYS A 69 -3.17 -14.08 4.53
N PHE A 70 -3.44 -15.39 4.65
CA PHE A 70 -4.05 -15.97 5.86
C PHE A 70 -3.17 -15.73 7.10
N GLU A 71 -1.84 -15.77 6.96
CA GLU A 71 -0.90 -15.61 8.07
C GLU A 71 -0.90 -14.19 8.68
N GLU A 72 -1.53 -13.21 8.02
CA GLU A 72 -1.74 -11.88 8.58
C GLU A 72 -2.88 -11.90 9.61
N THR A 73 -2.52 -12.19 10.85
CA THR A 73 -3.43 -12.47 11.96
C THR A 73 -4.59 -11.49 12.10
N VAL A 74 -4.31 -10.18 12.18
CA VAL A 74 -5.36 -9.16 12.39
C VAL A 74 -6.25 -8.99 11.15
N ARG A 75 -5.65 -9.04 9.94
CA ARG A 75 -6.38 -9.03 8.65
C ARG A 75 -7.38 -10.17 8.60
N THR A 76 -6.89 -11.40 8.75
CA THR A 76 -7.71 -12.62 8.70
C THR A 76 -8.81 -12.62 9.75
N GLN A 77 -8.46 -12.24 10.99
CA GLN A 77 -9.40 -12.17 12.09
C GLN A 77 -10.56 -11.21 11.79
N LEU A 78 -10.27 -9.95 11.47
CA LEU A 78 -11.33 -8.95 11.31
C LEU A 78 -12.18 -9.25 10.07
N PHE A 79 -11.59 -9.72 8.96
CA PHE A 79 -12.38 -10.12 7.80
C PHE A 79 -13.29 -11.33 8.08
N ALA A 80 -12.78 -12.39 8.71
CA ALA A 80 -13.59 -13.56 9.06
C ALA A 80 -14.73 -13.19 10.03
N GLN A 81 -14.45 -12.34 11.03
CA GLN A 81 -15.46 -11.83 11.95
C GLN A 81 -16.49 -10.95 11.24
N GLY A 82 -16.07 -10.07 10.34
CA GLY A 82 -16.98 -9.20 9.59
C GLY A 82 -17.91 -9.96 8.68
N VAL A 83 -17.42 -11.00 8.00
CA VAL A 83 -18.25 -11.92 7.21
C VAL A 83 -19.27 -12.64 8.11
N ALA A 84 -18.83 -13.16 9.26
CA ALA A 84 -19.74 -13.84 10.19
C ALA A 84 -20.82 -12.91 10.75
N GLN A 85 -20.46 -11.68 11.13
CA GLN A 85 -21.41 -10.67 11.62
C GLN A 85 -22.42 -10.27 10.53
N ALA A 86 -21.95 -10.08 9.29
CA ALA A 86 -22.84 -9.74 8.18
C ALA A 86 -23.83 -10.86 7.87
N ILE A 87 -23.39 -12.12 7.88
CA ILE A 87 -24.26 -13.27 7.66
C ILE A 87 -25.28 -13.42 8.80
N SER A 88 -24.85 -13.29 10.06
CA SER A 88 -25.76 -13.37 11.22
C SER A 88 -26.87 -12.33 11.10
N LYS A 89 -26.51 -11.08 10.81
CA LYS A 89 -27.47 -9.97 10.70
C LYS A 89 -28.47 -10.16 9.56
N HIS A 90 -28.04 -10.65 8.40
CA HIS A 90 -28.97 -10.93 7.29
C HIS A 90 -29.86 -12.15 7.55
N THR A 91 -29.33 -13.16 8.24
CA THR A 91 -30.07 -14.35 8.63
C THR A 91 -31.14 -14.03 9.67
N GLU A 92 -30.84 -13.19 10.66
CA GLU A 92 -31.81 -12.76 11.68
C GLU A 92 -32.92 -11.89 11.09
N ALA A 93 -32.59 -11.10 10.06
CA ALA A 93 -33.53 -10.19 9.41
C ALA A 93 -34.48 -10.88 8.44
N ASN A 94 -34.12 -12.07 7.92
CA ASN A 94 -34.83 -12.73 6.82
C ASN A 94 -35.17 -14.18 7.12
N ASN A 95 -36.34 -14.63 6.65
CA ASN A 95 -36.74 -16.05 6.74
C ASN A 95 -36.19 -16.91 5.60
N THR A 96 -35.33 -16.36 4.74
CA THR A 96 -34.72 -17.04 3.59
C THR A 96 -33.21 -17.16 3.80
N PRO A 97 -32.57 -18.19 3.22
CA PRO A 97 -31.12 -18.31 3.28
C PRO A 97 -30.41 -17.05 2.76
N THR A 98 -29.40 -16.60 3.49
CA THR A 98 -28.55 -15.47 3.10
C THR A 98 -27.69 -15.86 1.91
N ARG A 99 -27.79 -15.12 0.80
CA ARG A 99 -27.01 -15.37 -0.41
C ARG A 99 -25.69 -14.61 -0.39
N VAL A 100 -24.59 -15.36 -0.38
CA VAL A 100 -23.23 -14.83 -0.29
C VAL A 100 -22.49 -15.09 -1.59
N LEU A 101 -21.93 -14.04 -2.18
CA LEU A 101 -20.96 -14.12 -3.27
C LEU A 101 -19.58 -13.77 -2.72
N TYR A 102 -18.60 -14.64 -2.90
CA TYR A 102 -17.22 -14.38 -2.50
C TYR A 102 -16.30 -14.49 -3.72
N ALA A 103 -15.74 -13.36 -4.13
CA ALA A 103 -14.83 -13.22 -5.25
C ALA A 103 -13.38 -13.06 -4.79
N GLY A 104 -12.47 -13.81 -5.42
CA GLY A 104 -11.07 -13.89 -5.00
C GLY A 104 -10.95 -14.70 -3.72
N THR A 105 -11.39 -15.96 -3.75
CA THR A 105 -11.43 -16.79 -2.54
C THR A 105 -10.06 -17.19 -2.04
N GLY A 106 -9.06 -17.21 -2.94
CA GLY A 106 -7.82 -17.90 -2.69
C GLY A 106 -8.03 -19.41 -2.50
N PRO A 107 -6.96 -20.14 -2.17
CA PRO A 107 -7.02 -21.60 -2.06
C PRO A 107 -7.80 -22.10 -0.85
N TYR A 108 -7.98 -21.24 0.16
CA TYR A 108 -8.55 -21.62 1.45
C TYR A 108 -9.96 -21.09 1.68
N ALA A 109 -10.46 -20.17 0.82
CA ALA A 109 -11.69 -19.41 1.07
C ALA A 109 -11.75 -18.89 2.52
N THR A 110 -10.62 -18.31 2.95
CA THR A 110 -10.25 -17.98 4.34
C THR A 110 -11.34 -17.23 5.09
N LEU A 111 -12.05 -16.34 4.41
CA LEU A 111 -13.01 -15.44 5.04
C LEU A 111 -14.35 -16.13 5.38
N LEU A 112 -14.61 -17.33 4.84
CA LEU A 112 -15.90 -18.01 4.99
C LEU A 112 -15.79 -19.44 5.51
N ILE A 113 -14.80 -20.22 5.09
CA ILE A 113 -14.67 -21.63 5.48
C ILE A 113 -14.56 -21.83 7.01
N PRO A 114 -13.80 -21.02 7.78
CA PRO A 114 -13.76 -21.15 9.24
C PRO A 114 -15.15 -21.06 9.87
N LEU A 115 -16.01 -20.16 9.39
CA LEU A 115 -17.39 -20.02 9.87
C LEU A 115 -18.24 -21.25 9.53
N LEU A 116 -18.21 -21.70 8.27
CA LEU A 116 -18.99 -22.86 7.84
C LEU A 116 -18.55 -24.15 8.53
N ALA A 117 -17.26 -24.28 8.86
CA ALA A 117 -16.71 -25.45 9.54
C ALA A 117 -17.12 -25.55 11.02
N VAL A 118 -17.53 -24.45 11.65
CA VAL A 118 -17.95 -24.41 13.07
C VAL A 118 -19.45 -24.19 13.25
N SER A 119 -20.18 -23.90 12.17
CA SER A 119 -21.61 -23.66 12.20
C SER A 119 -22.35 -24.90 11.70
N ASP A 120 -23.36 -25.32 12.47
CA ASP A 120 -24.29 -26.35 12.04
C ASP A 120 -25.56 -25.69 11.49
N ASN A 121 -25.91 -25.96 10.23
CA ASN A 121 -27.14 -25.51 9.58
C ASN A 121 -27.30 -23.98 9.45
N LEU A 122 -26.22 -23.24 9.20
CA LEU A 122 -26.31 -21.83 8.86
C LEU A 122 -27.14 -21.67 7.56
N PRO A 123 -28.25 -20.90 7.53
CA PRO A 123 -29.07 -20.81 6.33
C PRO A 123 -28.40 -19.88 5.31
N VAL A 124 -27.45 -20.43 4.54
CA VAL A 124 -26.69 -19.70 3.52
C VAL A 124 -26.69 -20.43 2.18
N GLU A 125 -26.68 -19.64 1.11
CA GLU A 125 -26.34 -20.09 -0.24
C GLU A 125 -25.07 -19.36 -0.66
N VAL A 126 -24.05 -20.10 -1.07
CA VAL A 126 -22.71 -19.56 -1.28
C VAL A 126 -22.32 -19.72 -2.74
N THR A 127 -21.81 -18.65 -3.34
CA THR A 127 -21.18 -18.65 -4.65
C THR A 127 -19.73 -18.18 -4.50
N LEU A 128 -18.78 -19.03 -4.85
CA LEU A 128 -17.35 -18.81 -4.75
C LEU A 128 -16.77 -18.59 -6.14
N ILE A 129 -16.01 -17.52 -6.34
CA ILE A 129 -15.38 -17.20 -7.62
C ILE A 129 -13.88 -17.02 -7.40
N ASP A 130 -13.08 -17.70 -8.20
CA ASP A 130 -11.64 -17.48 -8.25
C ASP A 130 -11.14 -17.61 -9.69
N ILE A 131 -10.11 -16.84 -10.04
CA ILE A 131 -9.53 -16.85 -11.38
C ILE A 131 -8.56 -18.02 -11.57
N HIS A 132 -8.08 -18.64 -10.49
CA HIS A 132 -7.18 -19.78 -10.57
C HIS A 132 -7.95 -21.09 -10.36
N GLN A 133 -7.89 -21.98 -11.36
CA GLN A 133 -8.46 -23.34 -11.23
C GLN A 133 -7.88 -24.10 -10.02
N GLU A 134 -6.60 -23.90 -9.72
CA GLU A 134 -5.93 -24.51 -8.56
C GLU A 134 -6.61 -24.13 -7.23
N ASN A 135 -7.05 -22.87 -7.09
CA ASN A 135 -7.80 -22.41 -5.91
C ASN A 135 -9.19 -23.06 -5.83
N ILE A 136 -9.88 -23.20 -6.97
CA ILE A 136 -11.19 -23.87 -7.02
C ILE A 136 -11.07 -25.34 -6.61
N ASP A 137 -10.06 -26.04 -7.13
CA ASP A 137 -9.81 -27.45 -6.79
C ASP A 137 -9.47 -27.61 -5.29
N ALA A 138 -8.68 -26.68 -4.73
CA ALA A 138 -8.36 -26.63 -3.31
C ALA A 138 -9.60 -26.41 -2.44
N VAL A 139 -10.47 -25.47 -2.82
CA VAL A 139 -11.74 -25.20 -2.14
C VAL A 139 -12.65 -26.44 -2.16
N HIS A 140 -12.73 -27.18 -3.28
CA HIS A 140 -13.48 -28.45 -3.33
C HIS A 140 -12.95 -29.50 -2.36
N LYS A 141 -11.62 -29.61 -2.20
CA LYS A 141 -11.03 -30.50 -1.19
C LYS A 141 -11.46 -30.09 0.21
N LEU A 142 -11.46 -28.80 0.52
CA LEU A 142 -11.89 -28.28 1.82
C LEU A 142 -13.39 -28.52 2.07
N ILE A 143 -14.26 -28.28 1.08
CA ILE A 143 -15.70 -28.55 1.19
C ILE A 143 -15.94 -30.02 1.56
N ASN A 144 -15.28 -30.95 0.87
CA ASN A 144 -15.38 -32.38 1.16
C ASN A 144 -14.81 -32.74 2.53
N HIS A 145 -13.60 -32.25 2.85
CA HIS A 145 -12.91 -32.53 4.10
C HIS A 145 -13.69 -32.05 5.33
N PHE A 146 -14.30 -30.87 5.24
CA PHE A 146 -15.14 -30.33 6.30
C PHE A 146 -16.58 -30.87 6.29
N ASN A 147 -16.95 -31.70 5.31
CA ASN A 147 -18.32 -32.22 5.09
C ASN A 147 -19.35 -31.10 4.85
N LEU A 148 -18.96 -30.04 4.15
CA LEU A 148 -19.79 -28.85 3.88
C LEU A 148 -20.78 -29.04 2.73
N ASN A 149 -20.87 -30.22 2.14
CA ASN A 149 -21.78 -30.55 1.04
C ASN A 149 -23.28 -30.42 1.38
N HIS A 150 -23.62 -30.25 2.67
CA HIS A 150 -24.97 -29.95 3.12
C HIS A 150 -25.36 -28.48 2.89
N TYR A 151 -24.38 -27.58 2.71
CA TYR A 151 -24.60 -26.21 2.26
C TYR A 151 -24.75 -26.16 0.74
N ASN A 152 -25.54 -25.20 0.24
CA ASN A 152 -25.64 -24.92 -1.19
C ASN A 152 -24.44 -24.07 -1.64
N ILE A 153 -23.30 -24.72 -1.93
CA ILE A 153 -22.06 -24.05 -2.37
C ILE A 153 -21.84 -24.28 -3.87
N ARG A 154 -21.77 -23.19 -4.63
CA ARG A 154 -21.40 -23.17 -6.05
C ARG A 154 -20.02 -22.55 -6.21
N THR A 155 -19.21 -23.09 -7.12
CA THR A 155 -17.85 -22.59 -7.39
C THR A 155 -17.70 -22.28 -8.87
N HIS A 156 -17.02 -21.18 -9.20
CA HIS A 156 -16.76 -20.76 -10.56
C HIS A 156 -15.29 -20.41 -10.73
N HIS A 157 -14.64 -21.05 -11.70
CA HIS A 157 -13.36 -20.59 -12.23
C HIS A 157 -13.66 -19.47 -13.25
N ALA A 158 -13.46 -18.22 -12.84
CA ALA A 158 -13.77 -17.06 -13.67
C ALA A 158 -13.07 -15.79 -13.18
N ASP A 159 -12.90 -14.83 -14.09
CA ASP A 159 -12.55 -13.45 -13.74
C ASP A 159 -13.76 -12.77 -13.09
N ALA A 160 -13.64 -12.41 -11.82
CA ALA A 160 -14.70 -11.75 -11.05
C ALA A 160 -15.08 -10.35 -11.59
N THR A 161 -14.23 -9.71 -12.38
CA THR A 161 -14.54 -8.43 -13.05
C THR A 161 -15.43 -8.59 -14.28
N LEU A 162 -15.68 -9.84 -14.71
CA LEU A 162 -16.48 -10.17 -15.90
C LEU A 162 -17.58 -11.20 -15.62
N TRP A 163 -17.50 -11.93 -14.50
CA TRP A 163 -18.40 -13.03 -14.16
C TRP A 163 -19.87 -12.60 -14.13
N GLN A 164 -20.74 -13.49 -14.57
CA GLN A 164 -22.18 -13.29 -14.59
C GLN A 164 -22.86 -14.47 -13.86
N PRO A 165 -23.90 -14.20 -13.05
CA PRO A 165 -24.72 -15.26 -12.49
C PRO A 165 -25.46 -16.04 -13.60
N GLY A 166 -25.92 -17.24 -13.27
CA GLY A 166 -26.69 -18.07 -14.22
C GLY A 166 -28.03 -17.45 -14.62
N SER A 167 -28.53 -16.49 -13.82
CA SER A 167 -29.71 -15.69 -14.11
C SER A 167 -29.42 -14.20 -13.82
N PRO A 168 -29.76 -13.27 -14.73
CA PRO A 168 -29.63 -11.83 -14.49
C PRO A 168 -30.49 -11.30 -13.32
N GLN A 169 -31.46 -12.09 -12.85
CA GLN A 169 -32.31 -11.77 -11.71
C GLN A 169 -31.73 -12.26 -10.37
N GLU A 170 -30.68 -13.07 -10.40
CA GLU A 170 -29.99 -13.51 -9.18
C GLU A 170 -29.42 -12.28 -8.45
N ARG A 171 -29.61 -12.27 -7.13
CA ARG A 171 -29.15 -11.20 -6.23
C ARG A 171 -28.50 -11.81 -5.01
N PHE A 172 -27.50 -11.10 -4.49
CA PHE A 172 -26.73 -11.48 -3.31
C PHE A 172 -26.97 -10.51 -2.18
N ASP A 173 -27.17 -11.03 -0.97
CA ASP A 173 -27.29 -10.22 0.24
C ASP A 173 -25.92 -9.71 0.69
N ILE A 174 -24.86 -10.49 0.42
CA ILE A 174 -23.49 -10.14 0.79
C ILE A 174 -22.58 -10.44 -0.41
N ILE A 175 -21.78 -9.45 -0.80
CA ILE A 175 -20.68 -9.64 -1.76
C ILE A 175 -19.36 -9.35 -1.06
N ILE A 176 -18.46 -10.31 -1.10
CA ILE A 176 -17.16 -10.29 -0.43
C ILE A 176 -16.06 -10.24 -1.50
N SER A 177 -15.11 -9.32 -1.35
CA SER A 177 -13.84 -9.39 -2.07
C SER A 177 -12.75 -8.71 -1.25
N GLU A 178 -11.62 -9.40 -1.17
CA GLU A 178 -10.40 -8.95 -0.49
C GLU A 178 -9.25 -9.23 -1.46
N THR A 179 -9.25 -8.48 -2.56
CA THR A 179 -8.32 -8.63 -3.70
C THR A 179 -7.65 -7.28 -3.92
N MET A 180 -6.94 -6.81 -2.89
CA MET A 180 -6.44 -5.46 -2.78
C MET A 180 -5.05 -5.41 -2.15
N THR A 181 -4.29 -4.37 -2.50
CA THR A 181 -3.12 -3.93 -1.73
C THR A 181 -3.38 -2.55 -1.12
N ALA A 182 -2.47 -2.10 -0.25
CA ALA A 182 -2.51 -0.73 0.27
C ALA A 182 -2.67 0.30 -0.85
N LEU A 183 -3.47 1.34 -0.59
CA LEU A 183 -3.86 2.38 -1.55
C LEU A 183 -4.61 1.87 -2.79
N LEU A 184 -5.21 0.67 -2.72
CA LEU A 184 -5.95 0.04 -3.82
C LEU A 184 -5.13 -0.06 -5.12
N LYS A 185 -3.83 -0.29 -4.96
CA LYS A 185 -2.89 -0.48 -6.08
C LYS A 185 -2.88 -1.93 -6.54
N ARG A 186 -2.40 -2.16 -7.77
CA ARG A 186 -2.04 -3.42 -8.42
C ARG A 186 -3.16 -4.44 -8.62
N GLU A 187 -3.99 -4.68 -7.61
CA GLU A 187 -5.03 -5.71 -7.60
C GLU A 187 -6.41 -5.14 -7.93
N PRO A 188 -7.32 -5.94 -8.52
CA PRO A 188 -8.55 -5.46 -9.17
C PRO A 188 -9.72 -5.10 -8.22
N GLN A 189 -9.53 -4.84 -6.92
CA GLN A 189 -10.61 -4.60 -5.94
C GLN A 189 -11.70 -3.62 -6.43
N VAL A 190 -11.29 -2.45 -6.92
CA VAL A 190 -12.21 -1.40 -7.40
C VAL A 190 -13.08 -1.92 -8.56
N TYR A 191 -12.48 -2.67 -9.49
CA TYR A 191 -13.16 -3.19 -10.66
C TYR A 191 -14.04 -4.42 -10.35
N ILE A 192 -13.63 -5.26 -9.39
CA ILE A 192 -14.46 -6.35 -8.88
C ILE A 192 -15.74 -5.77 -8.27
N PHE A 193 -15.63 -4.78 -7.38
CA PHE A 193 -16.81 -4.17 -6.77
C PHE A 193 -17.65 -3.38 -7.77
N LYS A 194 -17.03 -2.57 -8.64
CA LYS A 194 -17.73 -1.91 -9.76
C LYS A 194 -18.58 -2.88 -10.58
N HIS A 195 -18.03 -4.05 -10.88
CA HIS A 195 -18.73 -5.05 -11.68
C HIS A 195 -19.82 -5.78 -10.88
N LEU A 196 -19.47 -6.35 -9.73
CA LEU A 196 -20.35 -7.25 -8.99
C LEU A 196 -21.48 -6.53 -8.24
N VAL A 197 -21.34 -5.25 -7.92
CA VAL A 197 -22.34 -4.50 -7.14
C VAL A 197 -23.72 -4.46 -7.83
N GLN A 198 -23.78 -4.60 -9.16
CA GLN A 198 -25.05 -4.68 -9.90
C GLN A 198 -25.90 -5.92 -9.54
N PHE A 199 -25.26 -6.97 -8.98
CA PHE A 199 -25.91 -8.17 -8.49
C PHE A 199 -26.21 -8.11 -6.98
N LEU A 200 -25.87 -7.00 -6.32
CA LEU A 200 -26.18 -6.82 -4.90
C LEU A 200 -27.68 -6.57 -4.72
N ALA A 201 -28.27 -7.22 -3.72
CA ALA A 201 -29.64 -6.95 -3.31
C ALA A 201 -29.77 -5.49 -2.80
N PRO A 202 -30.96 -4.86 -2.88
CA PRO A 202 -31.14 -3.47 -2.41
C PRO A 202 -30.63 -3.24 -0.98
N ASN A 203 -30.92 -4.17 -0.06
CA ASN A 203 -30.48 -4.14 1.33
C ASN A 203 -29.14 -4.87 1.56
N GLY A 204 -28.52 -5.39 0.50
CA GLY A 204 -27.27 -6.12 0.61
C GLY A 204 -26.07 -5.23 0.91
N VAL A 205 -24.98 -5.85 1.33
CA VAL A 205 -23.73 -5.19 1.75
C VAL A 205 -22.52 -5.71 0.98
N LEU A 206 -21.54 -4.82 0.80
CA LEU A 206 -20.19 -5.21 0.37
C LEU A 206 -19.32 -5.48 1.60
N ILE A 207 -18.38 -6.40 1.48
CA ILE A 207 -17.33 -6.66 2.48
C ILE A 207 -15.97 -6.60 1.78
N PRO A 208 -15.09 -5.63 2.11
CA PRO A 208 -15.30 -4.62 3.16
C PRO A 208 -16.42 -3.63 2.81
N GLN A 209 -17.03 -3.01 3.83
CA GLN A 209 -18.04 -1.96 3.63
C GLN A 209 -17.43 -0.68 3.05
N GLN A 210 -16.19 -0.38 3.42
CA GLN A 210 -15.49 0.82 2.99
C GLN A 210 -13.97 0.60 2.99
N VAL A 211 -13.30 1.10 1.94
CA VAL A 211 -11.85 1.32 1.90
C VAL A 211 -11.60 2.82 1.68
N SER A 212 -11.05 3.49 2.68
CA SER A 212 -10.82 4.94 2.72
C SER A 212 -9.34 5.24 2.54
N LEU A 213 -9.00 6.10 1.58
CA LEU A 213 -7.65 6.55 1.32
C LEU A 213 -7.50 8.02 1.72
N LYS A 214 -6.57 8.29 2.63
CA LYS A 214 -6.38 9.61 3.25
C LYS A 214 -4.97 10.11 3.05
N ALA A 215 -4.82 11.43 2.94
CA ALA A 215 -3.55 12.11 2.94
C ALA A 215 -3.35 12.87 4.26
N TRP A 216 -2.10 12.90 4.71
CA TRP A 216 -1.65 13.55 5.94
C TRP A 216 -0.39 14.35 5.64
N LEU A 217 -0.22 15.46 6.33
CA LEU A 217 1.01 16.24 6.37
C LEU A 217 1.77 15.84 7.63
N ILE A 218 3.02 15.43 7.50
CA ILE A 218 3.85 14.96 8.62
C ILE A 218 5.18 15.73 8.66
N GLN A 219 5.66 16.08 9.86
CA GLN A 219 6.92 16.82 10.03
C GLN A 219 8.10 15.86 10.31
N GLY A 220 9.18 15.96 9.52
CA GLY A 220 10.38 15.13 9.68
C GLY A 220 10.19 13.63 9.36
N GLU A 221 11.27 12.86 9.41
CA GLU A 221 11.27 11.43 9.05
C GLU A 221 10.78 10.48 10.16
N ASN A 222 10.64 10.95 11.41
CA ASN A 222 10.52 10.06 12.58
C ASN A 222 9.44 10.39 13.62
N GLU A 223 8.57 11.39 13.44
CA GLU A 223 7.59 11.74 14.50
C GLU A 223 6.13 11.61 14.04
N SER A 224 5.50 10.50 14.46
CA SER A 224 4.05 10.30 14.36
C SER A 224 3.23 11.27 15.23
N GLU A 225 3.88 12.07 16.08
CA GLU A 225 3.24 12.98 17.03
C GLU A 225 2.65 14.26 16.37
N GLN A 226 3.02 14.58 15.12
CA GLN A 226 2.57 15.79 14.42
C GLN A 226 2.03 15.51 13.01
N ALA A 227 1.10 14.55 12.89
CA ALA A 227 0.37 14.31 11.65
C ALA A 227 -0.88 15.22 11.57
N GLU A 228 -0.91 16.14 10.60
CA GLU A 228 -2.10 16.94 10.28
C GLU A 228 -2.91 16.27 9.16
N PRO A 229 -4.22 16.01 9.33
CA PRO A 229 -5.04 15.45 8.27
C PRO A 229 -5.22 16.46 7.14
N LEU A 230 -4.89 16.05 5.91
CA LEU A 230 -5.16 16.84 4.71
C LEU A 230 -6.57 16.54 4.17
N GLY A 231 -6.99 15.27 4.21
CA GLY A 231 -8.33 14.83 3.82
C GLY A 231 -8.39 13.42 3.25
N GLU A 232 -9.61 12.95 2.99
CA GLU A 232 -9.87 11.73 2.22
C GLU A 232 -9.89 12.09 0.73
N PHE A 233 -9.04 11.44 -0.06
CA PHE A 233 -8.98 11.67 -1.52
C PHE A 233 -9.71 10.58 -2.31
N PHE A 234 -10.00 9.43 -1.71
CA PHE A 234 -10.78 8.38 -2.35
C PHE A 234 -11.46 7.47 -1.32
N CYS A 235 -12.67 7.01 -1.63
CA CYS A 235 -13.42 6.07 -0.82
C CYS A 235 -14.11 5.03 -1.71
N LEU A 236 -13.73 3.76 -1.59
CA LEU A 236 -14.43 2.64 -2.20
C LEU A 236 -15.45 2.08 -1.22
N ASP A 237 -16.73 2.36 -1.47
CA ASP A 237 -17.86 1.81 -0.73
C ASP A 237 -18.96 1.35 -1.70
N LYS A 238 -20.14 0.98 -1.16
CA LYS A 238 -21.30 0.59 -1.97
C LYS A 238 -21.76 1.70 -2.93
N LEU A 239 -21.75 2.96 -2.50
CA LEU A 239 -22.23 4.09 -3.32
C LEU A 239 -21.28 4.36 -4.48
N THR A 240 -19.98 4.49 -4.19
CA THR A 240 -18.93 4.65 -5.20
C THR A 240 -18.95 3.49 -6.19
N SER A 241 -19.08 2.25 -5.71
CA SER A 241 -19.17 1.07 -6.57
C SER A 241 -20.37 1.14 -7.52
N MET A 242 -21.54 1.56 -7.02
CA MET A 242 -22.75 1.70 -7.84
C MET A 242 -22.60 2.81 -8.89
N SER A 243 -22.04 3.97 -8.54
CA SER A 243 -21.76 5.05 -9.48
C SER A 243 -20.81 4.59 -10.59
N LEU A 244 -19.72 3.91 -10.22
CA LEU A 244 -18.77 3.32 -11.17
C LEU A 244 -19.44 2.29 -12.09
N SER A 245 -20.35 1.47 -11.55
CA SER A 245 -21.11 0.47 -12.32
C SER A 245 -22.00 1.11 -13.39
N GLN A 246 -22.50 2.31 -13.11
CA GLN A 246 -23.33 3.12 -14.01
C GLN A 246 -22.50 3.96 -15.00
N GLY A 247 -21.17 3.88 -14.93
CA GLY A 247 -20.25 4.61 -15.82
C GLY A 247 -19.89 6.01 -15.33
N ASP A 248 -20.21 6.36 -14.08
CA ASP A 248 -19.73 7.59 -13.46
C ASP A 248 -18.34 7.35 -12.82
N PHE A 249 -17.31 7.91 -13.45
CA PHE A 249 -15.91 7.82 -13.03
C PHE A 249 -15.41 9.10 -12.35
N SER A 250 -16.30 10.02 -11.97
CA SER A 250 -15.91 11.29 -11.34
C SER A 250 -15.09 11.09 -10.06
N CYS A 251 -15.36 10.03 -9.30
CA CYS A 251 -14.61 9.68 -8.09
C CYS A 251 -13.15 9.28 -8.35
N PHE A 252 -12.74 9.02 -9.60
CA PHE A 252 -11.34 8.72 -9.94
C PHE A 252 -10.46 9.96 -10.00
N SER A 253 -11.01 11.17 -9.83
CA SER A 253 -10.23 12.40 -9.81
C SER A 253 -10.64 13.22 -8.59
N SER A 254 -9.68 13.57 -7.74
CA SER A 254 -9.91 14.43 -6.58
C SER A 254 -8.72 15.33 -6.32
N CYS A 255 -8.95 16.40 -5.58
CA CYS A 255 -7.92 17.34 -5.18
C CYS A 255 -8.07 17.69 -3.71
N LEU A 256 -6.95 17.77 -3.00
CA LEU A 256 -6.92 18.26 -1.61
C LEU A 256 -6.10 19.55 -1.54
N THR A 257 -6.68 20.58 -0.97
CA THR A 257 -6.03 21.89 -0.81
C THR A 257 -5.10 21.88 0.40
N ILE A 258 -3.85 22.29 0.19
CA ILE A 258 -2.85 22.47 1.23
C ILE A 258 -3.25 23.68 2.09
N PRO A 259 -3.42 23.53 3.41
CA PRO A 259 -3.86 24.64 4.27
C PRO A 259 -2.85 25.80 4.28
N ASP A 260 -3.32 27.00 4.60
CA ASP A 260 -2.50 28.21 4.64
C ASP A 260 -1.58 28.26 5.87
N LYS A 261 -0.40 27.64 5.76
CA LYS A 261 0.65 27.57 6.79
C LYS A 261 2.04 27.43 6.14
N ASP A 262 3.09 27.62 6.94
CA ASP A 262 4.45 27.24 6.55
C ASP A 262 4.63 25.73 6.71
N TRP A 263 4.83 25.04 5.59
CA TRP A 263 5.02 23.58 5.51
C TRP A 263 6.48 23.18 5.31
N SER A 264 7.41 24.08 5.59
CA SER A 264 8.84 23.80 5.53
C SER A 264 9.19 22.62 6.45
N GLY A 265 9.80 21.58 5.88
CA GLY A 265 10.17 20.36 6.62
C GLY A 265 9.04 19.35 6.83
N TYR A 266 7.88 19.58 6.21
CA TYR A 266 6.81 18.58 6.13
C TYR A 266 6.94 17.73 4.87
N THR A 267 6.44 16.50 4.95
CA THR A 267 6.19 15.62 3.80
C THR A 267 4.74 15.11 3.84
N VAL A 268 4.36 14.34 2.82
CA VAL A 268 3.03 13.74 2.71
C VAL A 268 3.08 12.26 3.03
N LYS A 269 2.12 11.80 3.84
CA LYS A 269 1.84 10.40 4.12
C LYS A 269 0.46 10.03 3.61
N LEU A 270 0.34 8.88 2.98
CA LEU A 270 -0.94 8.32 2.57
C LEU A 270 -1.27 7.09 3.41
N THR A 271 -2.50 6.98 3.88
CA THR A 271 -2.97 5.83 4.65
C THR A 271 -4.17 5.17 3.97
N THR A 272 -4.35 3.90 4.26
CA THR A 272 -5.53 3.12 3.88
C THR A 272 -6.21 2.68 5.17
N ASP A 273 -7.49 3.00 5.34
CA ASP A 273 -8.32 2.47 6.43
C ASP A 273 -9.42 1.58 5.81
N ILE A 274 -9.68 0.43 6.41
CA ILE A 274 -10.66 -0.54 5.90
C ILE A 274 -11.70 -0.82 6.97
N GLN A 275 -12.94 -0.38 6.74
CA GLN A 275 -14.08 -0.84 7.52
C GLN A 275 -14.56 -2.16 6.93
N VAL A 276 -14.24 -3.27 7.60
CA VAL A 276 -14.66 -4.60 7.16
C VAL A 276 -16.17 -4.71 7.27
N TYR A 277 -16.71 -4.57 8.49
CA TYR A 277 -18.14 -4.60 8.77
C TYR A 277 -18.44 -4.00 10.15
N GLY A 278 -19.39 -3.05 10.22
CA GLY A 278 -19.76 -2.40 11.48
C GLY A 278 -18.56 -1.72 12.13
N ASP A 279 -18.26 -2.08 13.37
CA ASP A 279 -17.16 -1.50 14.15
C ASP A 279 -15.79 -2.19 13.90
N LEU A 280 -15.74 -3.20 13.02
CA LEU A 280 -14.49 -3.91 12.69
C LEU A 280 -13.70 -3.12 11.66
N VAL A 281 -12.63 -2.45 12.11
CA VAL A 281 -11.80 -1.57 11.29
C VAL A 281 -10.31 -1.96 11.36
N LEU A 282 -9.68 -2.03 10.19
CA LEU A 282 -8.23 -2.07 10.01
C LEU A 282 -7.73 -0.66 9.70
N THR A 283 -6.70 -0.23 10.42
CA THR A 283 -6.07 1.10 10.34
C THR A 283 -4.55 0.96 10.18
N GLU A 284 -3.85 2.08 10.05
CA GLU A 284 -2.40 2.13 9.85
C GLU A 284 -1.62 1.14 10.74
N GLY A 285 -0.84 0.27 10.10
CA GLY A 285 0.03 -0.70 10.79
C GLY A 285 -0.62 -2.01 11.24
N ASP A 286 -1.94 -2.19 11.10
CA ASP A 286 -2.60 -3.45 11.48
C ASP A 286 -2.18 -4.64 10.60
N CYS A 287 -1.99 -4.42 9.30
CA CYS A 287 -1.55 -5.43 8.33
C CYS A 287 -0.97 -4.77 7.05
N SER A 288 -0.56 -5.60 6.09
CA SER A 288 0.02 -5.16 4.82
C SER A 288 -0.89 -4.26 3.99
N LEU A 289 -2.21 -4.36 4.15
CA LEU A 289 -3.19 -3.51 3.46
C LEU A 289 -3.21 -2.07 3.97
N ASN A 290 -2.70 -1.84 5.19
CA ASN A 290 -2.74 -0.56 5.87
C ASN A 290 -1.33 0.00 6.14
N ILE A 291 -0.32 -0.49 5.42
CA ILE A 291 1.02 0.11 5.47
C ILE A 291 0.95 1.48 4.80
N ALA A 292 1.35 2.51 5.55
CA ALA A 292 1.38 3.86 5.04
C ALA A 292 2.43 4.05 3.93
N PHE A 293 2.12 4.89 2.96
CA PHE A 293 3.05 5.32 1.93
C PHE A 293 3.54 6.72 2.25
N ASN A 294 4.84 6.87 2.52
CA ASN A 294 5.45 8.17 2.79
C ASN A 294 6.15 8.66 1.53
N PHE A 295 5.92 9.92 1.17
CA PHE A 295 6.71 10.58 0.15
C PHE A 295 8.02 11.07 0.73
N SER A 296 9.04 11.09 -0.12
CA SER A 296 10.26 11.83 0.19
C SER A 296 9.95 13.33 0.24
N PRO A 297 10.53 14.10 1.17
CA PRO A 297 10.39 15.56 1.18
C PRO A 297 10.87 16.21 -0.13
N TYR A 298 11.68 15.51 -0.93
CA TYR A 298 12.15 15.99 -2.25
C TYR A 298 11.16 15.75 -3.39
N ASP A 299 10.22 14.81 -3.22
CA ASP A 299 9.21 14.49 -4.23
C ASP A 299 7.96 15.38 -4.09
N VAL A 300 7.88 16.17 -3.02
CA VAL A 300 6.70 16.97 -2.66
C VAL A 300 6.99 18.46 -2.70
N VAL A 301 5.98 19.23 -3.11
CA VAL A 301 5.97 20.69 -3.02
C VAL A 301 4.71 21.07 -2.27
N LEU A 302 4.87 21.69 -1.10
CA LEU A 302 3.76 22.04 -0.20
C LEU A 302 3.53 23.55 -0.18
N THR A 303 3.02 24.09 -1.29
CA THR A 303 2.67 25.51 -1.38
C THR A 303 1.28 25.76 -0.77
N ALA A 304 1.22 26.66 0.21
CA ALA A 304 -0.04 27.09 0.84
C ALA A 304 -1.12 27.47 -0.19
N ASN A 305 -2.35 27.01 0.04
CA ASN A 305 -3.53 27.20 -0.81
C ASN A 305 -3.46 26.58 -2.22
N GLU A 306 -2.39 25.87 -2.57
CA GLU A 306 -2.35 25.06 -3.79
C GLU A 306 -2.91 23.64 -3.51
N ALA A 307 -3.23 22.90 -4.57
CA ALA A 307 -3.87 21.59 -4.46
C ALA A 307 -2.91 20.46 -4.84
N ILE A 308 -3.01 19.36 -4.10
CA ILE A 308 -2.45 18.06 -4.52
C ILE A 308 -3.55 17.34 -5.30
N GLN A 309 -3.23 16.92 -6.51
CA GLN A 309 -4.16 16.19 -7.38
C GLN A 309 -3.94 14.68 -7.22
N PHE A 310 -5.04 13.94 -7.12
CA PHE A 310 -5.07 12.48 -7.01
C PHE A 310 -5.94 11.93 -8.14
N ASP A 311 -5.35 11.16 -9.04
CA ASP A 311 -6.06 10.55 -10.17
C ASP A 311 -5.85 9.03 -10.18
N TYR A 312 -6.94 8.27 -10.12
CA TYR A 312 -6.89 6.81 -10.22
C TYR A 312 -6.65 6.40 -11.68
N VAL A 313 -5.52 5.73 -11.92
CA VAL A 313 -5.06 5.33 -13.24
C VAL A 313 -5.64 3.95 -13.60
N ALA A 314 -6.15 3.88 -14.82
CA ALA A 314 -7.07 2.87 -15.32
C ALA A 314 -6.42 1.49 -15.63
N PRO A 315 -7.20 0.52 -16.15
CA PRO A 315 -7.51 -0.72 -15.44
C PRO A 315 -6.35 -1.72 -15.39
N SER A 316 -5.43 -1.75 -16.37
CA SER A 316 -4.37 -2.78 -16.39
C SER A 316 -3.31 -2.60 -15.31
N ASN A 317 -3.18 -1.42 -14.73
CA ASN A 317 -2.28 -1.16 -13.61
C ASN A 317 -2.94 -0.23 -12.59
N PRO A 318 -3.83 -0.76 -11.72
CA PRO A 318 -4.51 0.01 -10.69
C PRO A 318 -3.50 0.77 -9.83
N ASP A 319 -3.57 2.10 -9.83
CA ASP A 319 -2.70 2.97 -9.02
C ASP A 319 -3.29 4.38 -8.93
N PHE A 320 -2.80 5.19 -8.01
CA PHE A 320 -3.04 6.64 -7.99
C PHE A 320 -1.83 7.39 -8.54
N SER A 321 -2.05 8.19 -9.57
CA SER A 321 -1.15 9.27 -9.94
C SER A 321 -1.36 10.43 -8.99
N ILE A 322 -0.28 10.88 -8.37
CA ILE A 322 -0.32 11.94 -7.36
C ILE A 322 0.57 13.06 -7.84
N VAL A 323 -0.02 14.23 -8.06
CA VAL A 323 0.67 15.38 -8.62
C VAL A 323 0.66 16.50 -7.60
N PHE A 324 1.85 16.79 -7.09
CA PHE A 324 2.09 17.94 -6.22
C PHE A 324 2.12 19.23 -7.05
N PRO A 325 1.84 20.38 -6.42
CA PRO A 325 2.06 21.67 -7.04
C PRO A 325 3.50 21.83 -7.56
N LYS A 326 3.72 22.80 -8.45
CA LYS A 326 5.06 23.08 -8.98
C LYS A 326 5.77 24.07 -8.07
N ALA A 327 7.04 23.82 -7.78
CA ALA A 327 7.88 24.78 -7.07
C ALA A 327 7.89 26.12 -7.84
N LYS A 328 7.44 27.18 -7.18
CA LYS A 328 7.59 28.55 -7.67
C LYS A 328 8.91 29.07 -7.16
N TRP A 329 9.89 29.15 -8.06
CA TRP A 329 11.22 29.67 -7.73
C TRP A 329 11.12 31.07 -7.13
N GLN A 330 11.61 31.24 -5.90
CA GLN A 330 11.82 32.54 -5.29
C GLN A 330 13.33 32.83 -5.26
N TYR A 331 13.70 34.11 -5.30
CA TYR A 331 15.08 34.51 -5.09
C TYR A 331 15.31 34.56 -3.58
N SER A 332 16.28 33.78 -3.10
CA SER A 332 16.59 33.70 -1.68
C SER A 332 17.36 34.93 -1.20
N ASP A 333 17.01 35.45 -0.02
CA ASP A 333 17.89 36.32 0.78
C ASP A 333 18.92 35.50 1.59
N TYR A 334 18.91 34.17 1.45
CA TYR A 334 19.86 33.29 2.14
C TYR A 334 21.29 33.52 1.66
N ILE A 335 22.15 33.91 2.60
CA ILE A 335 23.57 34.10 2.34
C ILE A 335 24.26 32.74 2.42
N LEU A 336 24.62 32.19 1.26
CA LEU A 336 25.43 30.98 1.18
C LEU A 336 26.75 31.16 1.97
N PRO A 337 27.24 30.10 2.63
CA PRO A 337 28.53 30.14 3.32
C PRO A 337 29.63 30.49 2.31
N THR A 338 30.69 31.13 2.80
CA THR A 338 31.85 31.49 1.98
C THR A 338 32.61 30.23 1.57
N SER A 339 33.43 30.32 0.52
CA SER A 339 34.27 29.20 0.08
C SER A 339 35.24 28.70 1.17
N ASN A 340 35.54 29.52 2.18
CA ASN A 340 36.45 29.16 3.28
C ASN A 340 35.74 28.53 4.48
N ASP A 341 34.40 28.48 4.49
CA ASP A 341 33.65 27.78 5.52
C ASP A 341 33.71 26.28 5.22
N VAL A 342 34.73 25.61 5.76
CA VAL A 342 35.04 24.20 5.51
C VAL A 342 34.44 23.25 6.56
N GLY A 343 34.30 21.97 6.21
CA GLY A 343 34.00 20.88 7.14
C GLY A 343 35.25 20.21 7.70
N GLU A 344 35.11 18.97 8.16
CA GLU A 344 36.18 18.16 8.75
C GLU A 344 37.29 17.82 7.75
N LEU A 345 36.97 17.62 6.46
CA LEU A 345 37.97 17.38 5.41
C LEU A 345 38.79 18.63 5.06
N GLY A 346 38.36 19.81 5.50
CA GLY A 346 39.09 21.07 5.25
C GLY A 346 39.13 21.50 3.79
N LEU A 347 38.29 20.93 2.92
CA LEU A 347 38.20 21.27 1.51
C LEU A 347 37.34 22.53 1.31
N VAL A 348 37.91 23.53 0.65
CA VAL A 348 37.21 24.78 0.31
C VAL A 348 36.05 24.51 -0.65
N GLN A 349 35.07 25.40 -0.66
CA GLN A 349 33.91 25.41 -1.57
C GLN A 349 32.92 24.24 -1.43
N LEU A 350 33.31 23.05 -0.94
CA LEU A 350 32.40 21.90 -0.81
C LEU A 350 31.14 22.19 0.00
N LYS A 351 31.29 22.83 1.17
CA LYS A 351 30.15 23.21 2.02
C LYS A 351 29.22 24.19 1.33
N ARG A 352 29.79 25.16 0.62
CA ARG A 352 29.04 26.14 -0.17
C ARG A 352 28.27 25.48 -1.31
N SER A 353 28.91 24.60 -2.08
CA SER A 353 28.28 23.85 -3.16
C SER A 353 27.16 22.94 -2.65
N PHE A 354 27.40 22.22 -1.55
CA PHE A 354 26.38 21.39 -0.90
C PHE A 354 25.20 22.24 -0.41
N GLN A 355 25.45 23.33 0.31
CA GLN A 355 24.40 24.21 0.81
C GLN A 355 23.61 24.87 -0.33
N ARG A 356 24.29 25.22 -1.43
CA ARG A 356 23.64 25.74 -2.64
C ARG A 356 22.75 24.70 -3.28
N ALA A 357 23.24 23.48 -3.51
CA ALA A 357 22.43 22.39 -4.01
C ALA A 357 21.23 22.12 -3.08
N TYR A 358 21.47 22.07 -1.76
CA TYR A 358 20.44 21.90 -0.74
C TYR A 358 19.34 22.96 -0.81
N MET A 359 19.71 24.24 -1.02
CA MET A 359 18.71 25.30 -1.17
C MET A 359 18.00 25.23 -2.53
N ILE A 360 18.71 24.88 -3.61
CA ILE A 360 18.10 24.66 -4.93
C ILE A 360 17.04 23.55 -4.88
N LYS A 361 17.28 22.46 -4.12
CA LYS A 361 16.27 21.40 -3.89
C LYS A 361 14.96 21.95 -3.33
N ARG A 362 15.04 23.02 -2.52
CA ARG A 362 13.90 23.64 -1.84
C ARG A 362 13.28 24.79 -2.65
N GLY A 363 13.61 24.89 -3.93
CA GLY A 363 13.02 25.86 -4.85
C GLY A 363 13.71 27.22 -4.85
N GLU A 364 14.89 27.34 -4.24
CA GLU A 364 15.66 28.59 -4.25
C GLU A 364 16.52 28.70 -5.50
N ARG A 365 16.61 29.91 -6.06
CA ARG A 365 17.45 30.17 -7.24
C ARG A 365 18.75 30.87 -6.85
N PHE A 366 19.88 30.25 -7.21
CA PHE A 366 21.22 30.86 -7.10
C PHE A 366 21.85 31.01 -8.49
N GLU A 367 22.47 32.15 -8.73
CA GLU A 367 23.40 32.30 -9.85
C GLU A 367 24.79 31.82 -9.41
N VAL A 368 25.40 30.96 -10.22
CA VAL A 368 26.77 30.52 -10.03
C VAL A 368 27.62 31.21 -11.09
N PRO A 369 28.53 32.12 -10.71
CA PRO A 369 29.48 32.69 -11.64
C PRO A 369 30.27 31.59 -12.36
N ASP A 370 30.53 31.74 -13.65
CA ASP A 370 31.29 30.75 -14.43
C ASP A 370 32.64 30.42 -13.80
N ALA A 371 33.32 31.42 -13.21
CA ALA A 371 34.59 31.23 -12.51
C ALA A 371 34.46 30.32 -11.28
N GLU A 372 33.38 30.47 -10.50
CA GLU A 372 33.08 29.63 -9.34
C GLU A 372 32.80 28.19 -9.78
N TRP A 373 31.97 28.01 -10.81
CA TRP A 373 31.67 26.69 -11.36
C TRP A 373 32.92 25.98 -11.90
N GLN A 374 33.76 26.69 -12.65
CA GLN A 374 35.01 26.13 -13.18
C GLN A 374 36.00 25.77 -12.06
N ALA A 375 36.04 26.55 -10.99
CA ALA A 375 36.87 26.25 -9.82
C ALA A 375 36.36 25.02 -9.06
N GLU A 376 35.04 24.82 -8.94
CA GLU A 376 34.44 23.62 -8.35
C GLU A 376 34.78 22.34 -9.12
N LEU A 377 34.72 22.38 -10.45
CA LEU A 377 35.05 21.22 -11.28
C LEU A 377 36.50 20.75 -11.07
N VAL A 378 37.43 21.65 -10.76
CA VAL A 378 38.83 21.31 -10.45
C VAL A 378 38.92 20.49 -9.16
N ILE A 379 38.09 20.80 -8.16
CA ILE A 379 38.04 20.03 -6.91
C ILE A 379 37.60 18.60 -7.22
N TYR A 380 36.51 18.43 -7.99
CA TYR A 380 35.97 17.11 -8.33
C TYR A 380 36.96 16.27 -9.15
N ASP A 381 37.64 16.90 -10.11
CA ASP A 381 38.69 16.24 -10.92
C ASP A 381 39.87 15.77 -10.07
N MET A 382 40.36 16.61 -9.15
CA MET A 382 41.45 16.24 -8.24
C MET A 382 41.06 15.18 -7.19
N LEU A 383 39.78 15.14 -6.81
CA LEU A 383 39.20 14.06 -6.00
C LEU A 383 38.95 12.78 -6.81
N LYS A 384 38.99 12.87 -8.15
CA LYS A 384 38.67 11.79 -9.10
C LYS A 384 37.23 11.28 -9.00
N ILE A 385 36.30 12.18 -8.67
CA ILE A 385 34.86 11.90 -8.61
C ILE A 385 34.17 12.68 -9.73
N SER A 386 33.22 12.07 -10.44
CA SER A 386 32.55 12.80 -11.52
C SER A 386 31.62 13.88 -10.97
N CYS A 387 31.51 15.00 -11.71
CA CYS A 387 30.57 16.07 -11.37
C CYS A 387 29.12 15.56 -11.26
N ALA A 388 28.74 14.58 -12.08
CA ALA A 388 27.39 14.00 -12.06
C ALA A 388 27.11 13.25 -10.74
N GLU A 389 28.07 12.45 -10.27
CA GLU A 389 27.95 11.72 -9.00
C GLU A 389 27.93 12.68 -7.80
N VAL A 390 28.84 13.66 -7.79
CA VAL A 390 28.86 14.69 -6.73
C VAL A 390 27.54 15.46 -6.69
N THR A 391 27.04 15.89 -7.86
CA THR A 391 25.77 16.61 -7.94
C THR A 391 24.63 15.72 -7.48
N ALA A 392 24.52 14.49 -7.99
CA ALA A 392 23.48 13.56 -7.56
C ALA A 392 23.49 13.35 -6.03
N LYS A 393 24.67 13.21 -5.42
CA LYS A 393 24.81 13.01 -3.98
C LYS A 393 24.54 14.24 -3.14
N MET A 394 24.97 15.42 -3.60
CA MET A 394 24.51 16.69 -3.02
C MET A 394 22.99 16.78 -3.11
N PHE A 395 22.40 16.27 -4.19
CA PHE A 395 20.95 16.25 -4.39
C PHE A 395 20.20 15.17 -3.57
N GLU A 396 20.91 14.15 -3.08
CA GLU A 396 20.38 13.03 -2.29
C GLU A 396 20.46 13.28 -0.78
N LEU A 397 21.60 13.78 -0.28
CA LEU A 397 21.88 13.83 1.16
C LEU A 397 21.31 15.08 1.85
N GLU A 398 20.96 14.92 3.14
CA GLU A 398 20.32 15.96 3.96
C GLU A 398 21.31 16.75 4.82
N SER A 399 22.41 16.12 5.21
CA SER A 399 23.44 16.72 6.05
C SER A 399 24.75 16.89 5.29
N PHE A 400 25.41 18.02 5.54
CA PHE A 400 26.74 18.25 4.98
C PHE A 400 27.77 17.24 5.54
N THR A 401 27.59 16.79 6.78
CA THR A 401 28.46 15.78 7.41
C THR A 401 28.39 14.44 6.68
N ASP A 402 27.20 13.96 6.33
CA ASP A 402 27.05 12.70 5.58
C ASP A 402 27.61 12.82 4.16
N PHE A 403 27.43 13.99 3.54
CA PHE A 403 28.03 14.27 2.24
C PHE A 403 29.56 14.31 2.30
N GLU A 404 30.13 14.86 3.38
CA GLU A 404 31.56 14.91 3.61
C GLU A 404 32.15 13.51 3.83
N LEU A 405 31.48 12.65 4.60
CA LEU A 405 31.84 11.23 4.76
C LEU A 405 31.79 10.49 3.41
N TRP A 406 30.76 10.73 2.60
CA TRP A 406 30.67 10.13 1.27
C TRP A 406 31.83 10.56 0.36
N ILE A 407 32.26 11.83 0.42
CA ILE A 407 33.44 12.30 -0.33
C ILE A 407 34.72 11.58 0.14
N GLU A 408 34.90 11.39 1.44
CA GLU A 408 36.06 10.67 1.99
C GLU A 408 36.11 9.22 1.48
N ASP A 409 34.99 8.51 1.57
CA ASP A 409 34.86 7.12 1.12
C ASP A 409 35.15 6.94 -0.38
N ASN A 410 34.82 7.94 -1.20
CA ASN A 410 34.92 7.85 -2.67
C ASN A 410 36.18 8.49 -3.25
N SER A 411 36.88 9.33 -2.48
CA SER A 411 38.16 9.95 -2.89
C SER A 411 39.40 9.23 -2.34
N GLY A 412 39.20 8.29 -1.41
CA GLY A 412 40.25 7.61 -0.65
C GLY A 412 40.94 8.52 0.36
N ALA A 413 41.87 7.98 1.16
CA ALA A 413 42.54 8.73 2.22
C ALA A 413 43.18 10.04 1.71
N LEU A 414 42.68 11.18 2.20
CA LEU A 414 43.15 12.51 1.83
C LEU A 414 44.22 12.97 2.82
N SER A 415 45.48 13.05 2.37
CA SER A 415 46.55 13.64 3.19
C SER A 415 46.40 15.15 3.30
N HIS A 416 46.92 15.75 4.38
CA HIS A 416 46.96 17.21 4.54
C HIS A 416 47.59 17.93 3.34
N THR A 417 48.63 17.35 2.72
CA THR A 417 49.26 17.89 1.51
C THR A 417 48.30 17.89 0.33
N LYS A 418 47.55 16.80 0.10
CA LYS A 418 46.58 16.70 -1.00
C LYS A 418 45.43 17.70 -0.82
N ILE A 419 44.93 17.87 0.41
CA ILE A 419 43.90 18.87 0.72
C ILE A 419 44.41 20.29 0.44
N ALA A 420 45.64 20.61 0.85
CA ALA A 420 46.25 21.90 0.57
C ALA A 420 46.39 22.16 -0.95
N ASP A 421 46.86 21.16 -1.71
CA ASP A 421 47.01 21.26 -3.17
C ASP A 421 45.66 21.51 -3.87
N ILE A 422 44.59 20.82 -3.43
CA ILE A 422 43.22 21.01 -3.96
C ILE A 422 42.73 22.43 -3.65
N ASN A 423 42.89 22.87 -2.40
CA ASN A 423 42.46 24.21 -1.98
C ASN A 423 43.20 25.31 -2.75
N ASP A 424 44.49 25.14 -3.00
CA ASP A 424 45.28 26.10 -3.78
C ASP A 424 44.97 26.05 -5.28
N ALA A 425 44.58 24.89 -5.82
CA ALA A 425 44.09 24.79 -7.19
C ALA A 425 42.75 25.53 -7.37
N PHE A 426 41.82 25.37 -6.42
CA PHE A 426 40.56 26.12 -6.40
C PHE A 426 40.82 27.64 -6.35
N ARG A 427 41.64 28.10 -5.40
CA ARG A 427 41.94 29.54 -5.23
C ARG A 427 42.58 30.16 -6.47
N ARG A 428 43.47 29.44 -7.16
CA ARG A 428 44.08 29.90 -8.43
C ARG A 428 43.07 30.06 -9.55
N ARG A 429 41.96 29.32 -9.53
CA ARG A 429 40.91 29.37 -10.55
C ARG A 429 39.86 30.45 -10.27
N MET A 430 39.75 30.87 -9.01
CA MET A 430 38.90 31.97 -8.55
C MET A 430 39.50 33.37 -8.75
N GLN A 431 40.81 33.46 -9.06
CA GLN A 431 41.51 34.68 -9.45
C GLN A 431 41.45 34.87 -10.96
#